data_AF-A0A3B8U0P0-F1
#
_entry.id   AF-A0A3B8U0P0-F1
#
_cell.length_a   1.000
_cell.length_b   1.000
_cell.length_c   1.000
_cell.angle_alpha   90.00
_cell.angle_beta   90.00
_cell.angle_gamma   90.00
#
_symmetry.space_group_name_H-M   'P 1'
#
loop_
_entity.id
_entity.type
_entity.pdbx_description
1 polymer ?
#
loop_
_entity_poly.entity_id
_entity_poly.type
_entity_poly.pdbx_seq_one_letter_code
_entity_poly.pdbx_strand_id
1 'polypeptide(L)'
;MELMFIGATHEVTGSCSYMQVGRKKFLVDCGMEQGVDLFENAELPVPASEIDFVFLTHAHIDHSGMLPRLYHDGFRGQIICTRATASLCDIMLRDSAHIQTMEAQWRNKKAKRKVDGEEYEPLYTMDDALETIKLFVEYPYDKIFTVCDGIRFRLTDVGHLLGSASIELWLEEGNTQKKIVFSGDIGNKQQPLLRDPQYTEEADYVVMESTYGDRIHEKDGMDTVAELAAIITETFRRGGNVIIPAFAVGRTQVMLYNIRQIKEKNLVPEFPNFPVYVDSPLAVEATEIFYKSGRDCYDEEAQALLDQGINPIDFPNLHLSITTEDSKAINDIAEPKVIISASGMCDAGRVKHHLKYNLWRPDSTILIVGYQTVGSPGRKILDGAREIKLFGEDVAVRARIAMLPGMSGHADRIGLLEWIEGFKTKPKQVFVVHGEDKVAESFAGLLEEECAIRAYAPYSGTRYDLAAGKFITKTQGIPIAKARKARTISDSFTRLKLTGNRIAAFIDSCAGIPNKDMEKFANELEALIEKYKR
;
A
#
# COMPACT_ATOMS: atom_id res chain seq x y z
N MET A 1 29.84 -9.03 -1.96
CA MET A 1 28.70 -8.09 -1.97
C MET A 1 27.44 -8.84 -2.34
N GLU A 2 26.56 -9.11 -1.38
CA GLU A 2 25.34 -9.89 -1.58
C GLU A 2 24.09 -8.98 -1.55
N LEU A 3 23.17 -9.21 -2.48
CA LEU A 3 21.82 -8.67 -2.53
C LEU A 3 20.83 -9.84 -2.37
N MET A 4 19.86 -9.71 -1.47
CA MET A 4 18.76 -10.66 -1.30
C MET A 4 17.43 -9.91 -1.35
N PHE A 5 16.51 -10.40 -2.17
CA PHE A 5 15.15 -9.85 -2.27
C PHE A 5 14.26 -10.53 -1.22
N ILE A 6 13.53 -9.73 -0.43
CA ILE A 6 12.73 -10.23 0.70
C ILE A 6 11.24 -10.02 0.43
N GLY A 7 10.83 -8.83 0.03
CA GLY A 7 9.42 -8.53 -0.27
C GLY A 7 9.26 -7.57 -1.43
N ALA A 8 8.02 -7.34 -1.84
CA ALA A 8 7.65 -6.69 -3.11
C ALA A 8 8.20 -7.43 -4.34
N THR A 9 8.28 -8.76 -4.28
CA THR A 9 8.68 -9.61 -5.40
C THR A 9 7.49 -10.33 -5.98
N HIS A 10 7.08 -9.99 -7.21
CA HIS A 10 5.81 -10.48 -7.81
C HIS A 10 4.55 -10.01 -7.06
N GLU A 11 4.68 -8.92 -6.32
CA GLU A 11 3.65 -8.22 -5.55
C GLU A 11 3.99 -6.72 -5.47
N VAL A 12 3.02 -5.89 -5.04
CA VAL A 12 3.10 -4.42 -5.07
C VAL A 12 3.20 -3.80 -3.67
N THR A 13 3.45 -4.61 -2.63
CA THR A 13 3.55 -4.09 -1.25
C THR A 13 4.58 -4.88 -0.46
N GLY A 14 5.07 -4.31 0.64
CA GLY A 14 6.03 -5.01 1.51
C GLY A 14 7.47 -4.93 1.01
N SER A 15 7.84 -3.82 0.35
CA SER A 15 9.19 -3.58 -0.18
C SER A 15 10.27 -3.80 0.86
N CYS A 16 11.16 -4.74 0.59
CA CYS A 16 12.31 -5.02 1.46
C CYS A 16 13.41 -5.72 0.66
N SER A 17 14.60 -5.13 0.65
CA SER A 17 15.81 -5.73 0.08
C SER A 17 16.93 -5.74 1.12
N TYR A 18 17.55 -6.90 1.32
CA TYR A 18 18.71 -7.06 2.20
C TYR A 18 20.01 -6.97 1.41
N MET A 19 20.98 -6.26 1.97
CA MET A 19 22.30 -6.05 1.39
C MET A 19 23.39 -6.38 2.40
N GLN A 20 24.45 -7.04 1.92
CA GLN A 20 25.67 -7.27 2.69
C GLN A 20 26.91 -6.87 1.90
N VAL A 21 27.71 -5.96 2.46
CA VAL A 21 28.98 -5.47 1.90
C VAL A 21 30.05 -5.59 2.97
N GLY A 22 31.00 -6.50 2.79
CA GLY A 22 31.95 -6.89 3.81
C GLY A 22 31.24 -7.39 5.08
N ARG A 23 31.43 -6.65 6.17
CA ARG A 23 30.79 -6.93 7.47
C ARG A 23 29.50 -6.13 7.70
N LYS A 24 29.17 -5.21 6.79
CA LYS A 24 28.01 -4.32 6.92
C LYS A 24 26.77 -4.96 6.33
N LYS A 25 25.69 -4.95 7.10
CA LYS A 25 24.39 -5.54 6.77
C LYS A 25 23.33 -4.45 6.88
N PHE A 26 22.59 -4.21 5.81
CA PHE A 26 21.62 -3.13 5.78
C PHE A 26 20.42 -3.49 4.91
N LEU A 27 19.34 -2.74 5.10
CA LEU A 27 18.13 -2.87 4.29
C LEU A 27 17.95 -1.66 3.39
N VAL A 28 17.32 -1.88 2.25
CA VAL A 28 16.65 -0.83 1.48
C VAL A 28 15.16 -1.12 1.56
N ASP A 29 14.44 -0.17 2.16
CA ASP A 29 13.05 -0.27 2.59
C ASP A 29 12.76 -1.40 3.60
N CYS A 30 11.67 -1.25 4.35
CA CYS A 30 11.14 -2.23 5.28
C CYS A 30 9.61 -2.03 5.38
N GLY A 31 8.94 -2.44 4.31
CA GLY A 31 7.52 -2.23 4.08
C GLY A 31 6.60 -3.25 4.73
N MET A 32 5.35 -2.85 4.96
CA MET A 32 4.25 -3.72 5.38
C MET A 32 3.43 -4.18 4.18
N GLU A 33 3.16 -5.47 4.08
CA GLU A 33 2.28 -6.04 3.06
C GLU A 33 0.85 -5.54 3.24
N GLN A 34 0.17 -5.19 2.14
CA GLN A 34 -1.23 -4.79 2.15
C GLN A 34 -2.02 -5.53 1.08
N GLY A 35 -3.08 -6.21 1.49
CA GLY A 35 -3.99 -6.90 0.57
C GLY A 35 -3.94 -8.41 0.74
N VAL A 36 -3.94 -9.14 -0.38
CA VAL A 36 -3.92 -10.60 -0.39
C VAL A 36 -2.57 -11.05 -0.92
N ASP A 37 -1.80 -11.72 -0.08
CA ASP A 37 -0.51 -12.25 -0.43
C ASP A 37 -0.69 -13.53 -1.27
N LEU A 38 -0.03 -13.58 -2.42
CA LEU A 38 -0.06 -14.75 -3.31
C LEU A 38 1.06 -15.74 -3.00
N PHE A 39 2.19 -15.23 -2.51
CA PHE A 39 3.41 -15.98 -2.27
C PHE A 39 3.93 -15.75 -0.85
N GLU A 40 4.64 -16.73 -0.29
CA GLU A 40 5.34 -16.59 0.99
C GLU A 40 6.62 -15.77 0.80
N ASN A 41 6.78 -14.73 1.62
CA ASN A 41 8.00 -13.94 1.68
C ASN A 41 9.03 -14.57 2.62
N ALA A 42 10.30 -14.54 2.19
CA ALA A 42 11.43 -15.01 2.97
C ALA A 42 11.62 -14.14 4.22
N GLU A 43 12.12 -14.74 5.30
CA GLU A 43 12.54 -13.98 6.47
C GLU A 43 13.89 -13.27 6.23
N LEU A 44 14.20 -12.29 7.09
CA LEU A 44 15.53 -11.69 7.13
C LEU A 44 16.60 -12.78 7.33
N PRO A 45 17.72 -12.76 6.58
CA PRO A 45 18.76 -13.77 6.71
C PRO A 45 19.56 -13.66 8.02
N VAL A 46 19.32 -12.60 8.80
CA VAL A 46 20.01 -12.28 10.05
C VAL A 46 19.01 -11.67 11.04
N PRO A 47 19.28 -11.74 12.36
CA PRO A 47 18.48 -11.03 13.36
C PRO A 47 18.46 -9.52 13.11
N ALA A 48 17.35 -8.86 13.46
CA ALA A 48 17.21 -7.41 13.30
C ALA A 48 18.28 -6.59 14.05
N SER A 49 18.80 -7.13 15.16
CA SER A 49 19.90 -6.53 15.94
C SER A 49 21.25 -6.50 15.20
N GLU A 50 21.40 -7.28 14.12
CA GLU A 50 22.60 -7.29 13.28
C GLU A 50 22.51 -6.35 12.07
N ILE A 51 21.37 -5.69 11.85
CA ILE A 51 21.21 -4.68 10.80
C ILE A 51 21.84 -3.36 11.26
N ASP A 52 22.84 -2.88 10.53
CA ASP A 52 23.60 -1.67 10.85
C ASP A 52 22.80 -0.38 10.61
N PHE A 53 22.04 -0.33 9.51
CA PHE A 53 21.22 0.82 9.10
C PHE A 53 20.19 0.40 8.06
N VAL A 54 19.23 1.28 7.80
CA VAL A 54 18.19 1.14 6.77
C VAL A 54 18.23 2.37 5.89
N PHE A 55 18.19 2.20 4.58
CA PHE A 55 17.87 3.26 3.63
C PHE A 55 16.38 3.19 3.30
N LEU A 56 15.68 4.33 3.33
CA LEU A 56 14.25 4.39 3.05
C LEU A 56 13.99 5.32 1.86
N THR A 57 13.32 4.79 0.84
CA THR A 57 13.02 5.50 -0.41
C THR A 57 11.97 6.57 -0.21
N HIS A 58 10.86 6.23 0.46
CA HIS A 58 9.76 7.16 0.74
C HIS A 58 8.86 6.66 1.87
N ALA A 59 7.86 7.47 2.24
CA ALA A 59 7.12 7.29 3.48
C ALA A 59 5.93 6.32 3.42
N HIS A 60 5.55 5.78 2.25
CA HIS A 60 4.39 4.89 2.20
C HIS A 60 4.58 3.64 3.09
N ILE A 61 3.48 3.09 3.61
CA ILE A 61 3.49 2.00 4.60
C ILE A 61 4.03 0.69 4.00
N ASP A 62 3.84 0.48 2.70
CA ASP A 62 4.41 -0.61 1.93
C ASP A 62 5.93 -0.47 1.67
N HIS A 63 6.57 0.63 2.11
CA HIS A 63 8.02 0.80 2.15
C HIS A 63 8.58 1.05 3.55
N SER A 64 7.79 1.59 4.47
CA SER A 64 8.22 2.01 5.82
C SER A 64 7.53 1.27 6.98
N GLY A 65 6.41 0.61 6.72
CA GLY A 65 5.45 0.18 7.73
C GLY A 65 5.93 -0.91 8.68
N MET A 66 7.01 -1.63 8.34
CA MET A 66 7.63 -2.65 9.19
C MET A 66 8.84 -2.13 9.97
N LEU A 67 9.24 -0.87 9.81
CA LEU A 67 10.31 -0.27 10.62
C LEU A 67 10.04 -0.34 12.14
N PRO A 68 8.81 -0.12 12.65
CA PRO A 68 8.52 -0.32 14.08
C PRO A 68 8.65 -1.78 14.51
N ARG A 69 8.28 -2.73 13.64
CA ARG A 69 8.50 -4.16 13.90
C ARG A 69 9.99 -4.48 13.97
N LEU A 70 10.77 -3.95 13.03
CA LEU A 70 12.22 -4.14 12.99
C LEU A 70 12.88 -3.62 14.29
N TYR A 71 12.43 -2.46 14.79
CA TYR A 71 12.86 -1.94 16.10
C TYR A 71 12.46 -2.86 17.25
N HIS A 72 11.20 -3.30 17.27
CA HIS A 72 10.71 -4.25 18.28
C HIS A 72 11.60 -5.51 18.34
N ASP A 73 11.98 -6.03 17.17
CA ASP A 73 12.81 -7.24 17.02
C ASP A 73 14.32 -7.01 17.29
N GLY A 74 14.72 -5.78 17.64
CA GLY A 74 16.05 -5.47 18.18
C GLY A 74 16.93 -4.53 17.36
N PHE A 75 16.45 -4.01 16.22
CA PHE A 75 17.19 -3.02 15.43
C PHE A 75 17.35 -1.69 16.17
N ARG A 76 18.55 -1.12 16.14
CA ARG A 76 18.88 0.17 16.77
C ARG A 76 19.75 1.07 15.88
N GLY A 77 19.89 0.72 14.60
CA GLY A 77 20.67 1.48 13.63
C GLY A 77 19.96 2.74 13.14
N GLN A 78 20.60 3.46 12.22
CA GLN A 78 20.03 4.68 11.62
C GLN A 78 19.06 4.35 10.48
N ILE A 79 18.01 5.16 10.32
CA ILE A 79 17.09 5.11 9.18
C ILE A 79 17.34 6.34 8.31
N ILE A 80 17.96 6.14 7.15
CA ILE A 80 18.49 7.19 6.27
C ILE A 80 17.47 7.50 5.18
N CYS A 81 17.00 8.74 5.12
CA CYS A 81 16.06 9.20 4.09
C CYS A 81 16.08 10.73 3.94
N THR A 82 15.18 11.25 3.12
CA THR A 82 14.98 12.71 3.00
C THR A 82 14.23 13.27 4.20
N ARG A 83 14.36 14.58 4.42
CA ARG A 83 13.64 15.28 5.49
C ARG A 83 12.12 15.16 5.40
N ALA A 84 11.58 15.29 4.19
CA ALA A 84 10.14 15.16 3.97
C ALA A 84 9.66 13.72 4.23
N THR A 85 10.42 12.71 3.81
CA THR A 85 10.13 11.30 4.12
C THR A 85 10.13 11.05 5.62
N ALA A 86 11.12 11.55 6.38
CA ALA A 86 11.14 11.41 7.83
C ALA A 86 9.91 12.06 8.51
N SER A 87 9.53 13.27 8.05
CA SER A 87 8.37 13.99 8.57
C SER A 87 7.05 13.24 8.30
N LEU A 88 6.90 12.69 7.09
CA LEU A 88 5.72 11.88 6.74
C LEU A 88 5.70 10.55 7.51
N CYS A 89 6.85 9.90 7.69
CA CYS A 89 6.95 8.67 8.50
C CYS A 89 6.52 8.89 9.95
N ASP A 90 6.81 10.05 10.54
CA ASP A 90 6.38 10.38 11.91
C ASP A 90 4.85 10.22 12.06
N ILE A 91 4.06 10.81 11.16
CA ILE A 91 2.58 10.68 11.22
C ILE A 91 2.11 9.29 10.78
N MET A 92 2.72 8.71 9.75
CA MET A 92 2.25 7.44 9.17
C MET A 92 2.52 6.24 10.09
N LEU A 93 3.68 6.17 10.74
CA LEU A 93 4.02 5.08 11.64
C LEU A 93 3.19 5.13 12.94
N ARG A 94 2.87 6.33 13.44
CA ARG A 94 1.97 6.49 14.59
C ARG A 94 0.54 6.04 14.27
N ASP A 95 0.00 6.45 13.12
CA ASP A 95 -1.33 6.01 12.67
C ASP A 95 -1.37 4.49 12.46
N SER A 96 -0.36 3.92 11.82
CA SER A 96 -0.24 2.47 11.65
C SER A 96 -0.19 1.73 13.00
N ALA A 97 0.64 2.19 13.95
CA ALA A 97 0.70 1.60 15.29
C ALA A 97 -0.64 1.68 16.04
N HIS A 98 -1.35 2.80 15.89
CA HIS A 98 -2.70 2.95 16.44
C HIS A 98 -3.67 1.92 15.84
N ILE A 99 -3.67 1.75 14.52
CA ILE A 99 -4.49 0.76 13.80
C ILE A 99 -4.16 -0.66 14.26
N GLN A 100 -2.87 -1.03 14.31
CA GLN A 100 -2.40 -2.35 14.75
C GLN A 100 -2.85 -2.65 16.19
N THR A 101 -2.68 -1.70 17.09
CA THR A 101 -3.08 -1.83 18.50
C THR A 101 -4.60 -1.97 18.64
N MET A 102 -5.38 -1.16 17.92
CA MET A 102 -6.84 -1.24 17.94
C MET A 102 -7.36 -2.57 17.38
N GLU A 103 -6.76 -3.07 16.30
CA GLU A 103 -7.13 -4.35 15.71
C GLU A 103 -6.84 -5.49 16.68
N ALA A 104 -5.68 -5.50 17.32
CA ALA A 104 -5.33 -6.50 18.33
C ALA A 104 -6.31 -6.49 19.51
N GLN A 105 -6.65 -5.32 20.05
CA GLN A 105 -7.65 -5.18 21.11
C GLN A 105 -9.01 -5.74 20.70
N TRP A 106 -9.45 -5.46 19.46
CA TRP A 106 -10.72 -5.96 18.95
C TRP A 106 -10.72 -7.48 18.74
N ARG A 107 -9.65 -8.03 18.17
CA ARG A 107 -9.46 -9.48 18.01
C ARG A 107 -9.45 -10.18 19.37
N ASN A 108 -8.74 -9.64 20.36
CA ASN A 108 -8.68 -10.18 21.71
C ASN A 108 -10.04 -10.13 22.42
N LYS A 109 -10.82 -9.07 22.23
CA LYS A 109 -12.19 -8.99 22.76
C LYS A 109 -13.11 -10.07 22.16
N LYS A 110 -12.89 -10.44 20.89
CA LYS A 110 -13.62 -11.55 20.24
C LYS A 110 -13.09 -12.92 20.68
N ALA A 111 -11.77 -13.08 20.83
CA ALA A 111 -11.13 -14.30 21.29
C ALA A 111 -11.64 -14.71 22.67
N LYS A 112 -11.77 -13.75 23.61
CA LYS A 112 -12.36 -13.96 24.95
C LYS A 112 -13.79 -14.53 24.97
N ARG A 113 -14.49 -14.54 23.82
CA ARG A 113 -15.84 -15.15 23.68
C ARG A 113 -15.79 -16.61 23.23
N LYS A 114 -14.62 -17.15 22.92
CA LYS A 114 -14.38 -18.52 22.49
C LYS A 114 -13.67 -19.29 23.60
N VAL A 115 -13.95 -20.59 23.73
CA VAL A 115 -13.29 -21.48 24.71
C VAL A 115 -11.78 -21.58 24.42
N ASP A 116 -11.40 -21.64 23.13
CA ASP A 116 -10.01 -21.72 22.67
C ASP A 116 -9.59 -20.42 21.97
N GLY A 117 -9.89 -19.27 22.57
CA GLY A 117 -9.50 -17.97 22.03
C GLY A 117 -8.04 -17.66 22.27
N GLU A 118 -7.21 -17.69 21.22
CA GLU A 118 -5.81 -17.26 21.29
C GLU A 118 -5.70 -15.73 21.42
N GLU A 119 -4.74 -15.28 22.23
CA GLU A 119 -4.37 -13.87 22.32
C GLU A 119 -3.60 -13.47 21.06
N TYR A 120 -4.00 -12.35 20.48
CA TYR A 120 -3.42 -11.74 19.31
C TYR A 120 -2.63 -10.51 19.75
N GLU A 121 -1.31 -10.56 19.59
CA GLU A 121 -0.44 -9.42 19.80
C GLU A 121 -0.41 -8.55 18.54
N PRO A 122 -0.40 -7.21 18.68
CA PRO A 122 -0.19 -6.33 17.52
C PRO A 122 1.21 -6.56 16.96
N LEU A 123 1.41 -6.30 15.66
CA LEU A 123 2.73 -6.41 15.05
C LEU A 123 3.77 -5.55 15.77
N TYR A 124 3.35 -4.37 16.21
CA TYR A 124 4.11 -3.42 17.03
C TYR A 124 3.14 -2.44 17.71
N THR A 125 3.67 -1.69 18.67
CA THR A 125 2.91 -0.75 19.51
C THR A 125 3.21 0.71 19.16
N MET A 126 2.47 1.64 19.78
CA MET A 126 2.77 3.07 19.68
C MET A 126 4.16 3.41 20.20
N ASP A 127 4.61 2.76 21.27
CA ASP A 127 5.95 3.00 21.83
C ASP A 127 7.03 2.56 20.84
N ASP A 128 6.86 1.40 20.19
CA ASP A 128 7.78 0.95 19.13
C ASP A 128 7.86 1.99 18.00
N ALA A 129 6.73 2.52 17.54
CA ALA A 129 6.72 3.56 16.49
C ALA A 129 7.43 4.84 16.94
N LEU A 130 7.15 5.34 18.14
CA LEU A 130 7.77 6.55 18.68
C LEU A 130 9.28 6.40 18.86
N GLU A 131 9.77 5.23 19.28
CA GLU A 131 11.20 4.98 19.38
C GLU A 131 11.86 4.83 18.01
N THR A 132 11.21 4.16 17.05
CA THR A 132 11.68 4.07 15.66
C THR A 132 11.83 5.44 15.01
N ILE A 133 10.89 6.36 15.23
CA ILE A 133 10.93 7.73 14.68
C ILE A 133 12.20 8.47 15.10
N LYS A 134 12.74 8.20 16.30
CA LYS A 134 14.00 8.81 16.79
C LYS A 134 15.25 8.32 16.05
N LEU A 135 15.16 7.22 15.30
CA LEU A 135 16.27 6.65 14.55
C LEU A 135 16.44 7.26 13.15
N PHE A 136 15.50 8.11 12.72
CA PHE A 136 15.58 8.77 11.42
C PHE A 136 16.73 9.78 11.36
N VAL A 137 17.49 9.72 10.27
CA VAL A 137 18.57 10.66 9.95
C VAL A 137 18.33 11.21 8.56
N GLU A 138 18.15 12.53 8.52
CA GLU A 138 17.71 13.26 7.33
C GLU A 138 18.90 13.69 6.46
N TYR A 139 18.79 13.49 5.15
CA TYR A 139 19.77 13.95 4.17
C TYR A 139 19.09 14.72 3.02
N PRO A 140 19.76 15.75 2.48
CA PRO A 140 19.27 16.45 1.30
C PRO A 140 19.48 15.61 0.04
N TYR A 141 18.71 15.94 -1.00
CA TYR A 141 18.91 15.40 -2.35
C TYR A 141 20.28 15.77 -2.93
N ASP A 142 20.69 14.98 -3.93
CA ASP A 142 21.75 15.26 -4.91
C ASP A 142 23.16 15.46 -4.32
N LYS A 143 23.36 15.13 -3.05
CA LYS A 143 24.66 15.16 -2.38
C LYS A 143 25.12 13.74 -2.04
N ILE A 144 26.41 13.50 -2.25
CA ILE A 144 27.04 12.23 -1.91
C ILE A 144 27.51 12.27 -0.46
N PHE A 145 27.09 11.29 0.32
CA PHE A 145 27.48 11.12 1.72
C PHE A 145 28.12 9.75 1.93
N THR A 146 28.91 9.61 2.99
CA THR A 146 29.50 8.32 3.41
C THR A 146 28.77 7.85 4.66
N VAL A 147 28.08 6.71 4.62
CA VAL A 147 27.44 6.12 5.82
C VAL A 147 28.50 5.49 6.71
N CYS A 148 29.37 4.71 6.09
CA CYS A 148 30.51 4.07 6.73
C CYS A 148 31.57 3.76 5.68
N ASP A 149 32.72 3.24 6.13
CA ASP A 149 33.78 2.80 5.23
C ASP A 149 33.24 1.81 4.18
N GLY A 150 33.58 2.04 2.91
CA GLY A 150 33.13 1.26 1.76
C GLY A 150 31.68 1.48 1.30
N ILE A 151 30.89 2.35 1.94
CA ILE A 151 29.49 2.61 1.52
C ILE A 151 29.22 4.11 1.46
N ARG A 152 29.02 4.61 0.25
CA ARG A 152 28.55 5.97 -0.03
C ARG A 152 27.18 5.94 -0.68
N PHE A 153 26.39 6.98 -0.47
CA PHE A 153 25.06 7.08 -1.02
C PHE A 153 24.71 8.49 -1.50
N ARG A 154 23.68 8.56 -2.34
CA ARG A 154 23.00 9.79 -2.77
C ARG A 154 21.50 9.50 -2.87
N LEU A 155 20.69 10.48 -2.48
CA LEU A 155 19.24 10.47 -2.66
C LEU A 155 18.91 11.34 -3.88
N THR A 156 18.17 10.81 -4.83
CA THR A 156 17.82 11.48 -6.08
C THR A 156 16.30 11.55 -6.20
N ASP A 157 15.74 12.74 -6.38
CA ASP A 157 14.29 12.94 -6.40
C ASP A 157 13.64 12.16 -7.56
N VAL A 158 12.62 11.38 -7.24
CA VAL A 158 11.87 10.56 -8.21
C VAL A 158 10.42 11.01 -8.38
N GLY A 159 9.99 12.11 -7.75
CA GLY A 159 8.70 12.75 -8.04
C GLY A 159 7.45 11.91 -7.74
N HIS A 160 7.55 10.87 -6.91
CA HIS A 160 6.44 9.98 -6.59
C HIS A 160 5.59 10.46 -5.40
N LEU A 161 6.29 10.85 -4.34
CA LEU A 161 5.72 11.39 -3.11
C LEU A 161 6.61 12.53 -2.63
N LEU A 162 6.08 13.43 -1.82
CA LEU A 162 6.90 14.44 -1.16
C LEU A 162 8.05 13.78 -0.39
N GLY A 163 9.30 14.03 -0.79
CA GLY A 163 10.47 13.40 -0.20
C GLY A 163 10.88 12.06 -0.80
N SER A 164 10.16 11.52 -1.79
CA SER A 164 10.52 10.26 -2.44
C SER A 164 11.89 10.35 -3.11
N ALA A 165 12.68 9.29 -2.99
CA ALA A 165 14.02 9.23 -3.54
C ALA A 165 14.35 7.86 -4.12
N SER A 166 15.01 7.88 -5.28
CA SER A 166 15.90 6.81 -5.71
C SER A 166 17.16 6.86 -4.84
N ILE A 167 17.68 5.68 -4.50
CA ILE A 167 18.84 5.52 -3.63
C ILE A 167 19.99 4.96 -4.44
N GLU A 168 20.99 5.79 -4.69
CA GLU A 168 22.22 5.41 -5.36
C GLU A 168 23.26 5.01 -4.34
N LEU A 169 23.81 3.80 -4.46
CA LEU A 169 24.79 3.24 -3.54
C LEU A 169 26.09 2.91 -4.27
N TRP A 170 27.19 3.53 -3.83
CA TRP A 170 28.55 3.16 -4.21
C TRP A 170 29.12 2.24 -3.14
N LEU A 171 29.39 1.00 -3.53
CA LEU A 171 29.78 -0.09 -2.65
C LEU A 171 31.21 -0.51 -2.97
N GLU A 172 32.05 -0.63 -1.94
CA GLU A 172 33.45 -1.00 -2.06
C GLU A 172 33.75 -2.18 -1.12
N GLU A 173 34.31 -3.26 -1.65
CA GLU A 173 34.72 -4.45 -0.90
C GLU A 173 36.05 -4.96 -1.46
N GLY A 174 37.13 -4.76 -0.69
CA GLY A 174 38.50 -5.00 -1.16
C GLY A 174 38.83 -4.12 -2.37
N ASN A 175 39.23 -4.75 -3.48
CA ASN A 175 39.56 -4.05 -4.74
C ASN A 175 38.36 -3.94 -5.70
N THR A 176 37.16 -4.34 -5.27
CA THR A 176 35.96 -4.31 -6.10
C THR A 176 35.08 -3.13 -5.72
N GLN A 177 34.71 -2.33 -6.70
CA GLN A 177 33.72 -1.26 -6.56
C GLN A 177 32.52 -1.56 -7.46
N LYS A 178 31.31 -1.34 -6.94
CA LYS A 178 30.05 -1.49 -7.66
C LYS A 178 29.11 -0.35 -7.33
N LYS A 179 28.30 0.05 -8.30
CA LYS A 179 27.19 0.97 -8.06
C LYS A 179 25.85 0.28 -8.30
N ILE A 180 24.98 0.31 -7.30
CA ILE A 180 23.60 -0.16 -7.41
C ILE A 180 22.63 0.99 -7.16
N VAL A 181 21.52 1.02 -7.88
CA VAL A 181 20.48 2.03 -7.74
C VAL A 181 19.15 1.35 -7.44
N PHE A 182 18.48 1.78 -6.38
CA PHE A 182 17.13 1.37 -6.05
C PHE A 182 16.19 2.51 -6.44
N SER A 183 15.26 2.28 -7.35
CA SER A 183 14.38 3.35 -7.83
C SER A 183 13.46 3.91 -6.74
N GLY A 184 13.06 3.08 -5.78
CA GLY A 184 11.82 3.29 -5.04
C GLY A 184 10.64 3.28 -6.01
N ASP A 185 9.58 4.01 -5.67
CA ASP A 185 8.49 4.25 -6.61
C ASP A 185 8.82 5.44 -7.50
N ILE A 186 8.66 5.26 -8.81
CA ILE A 186 9.00 6.29 -9.80
C ILE A 186 7.75 7.10 -10.06
N GLY A 187 7.85 8.41 -9.86
CA GLY A 187 6.78 9.36 -10.09
C GLY A 187 6.41 9.51 -11.55
N ASN A 188 5.22 10.05 -11.80
CA ASN A 188 4.82 10.40 -13.13
C ASN A 188 5.29 11.81 -13.50
N LYS A 189 5.51 12.09 -14.78
CA LYS A 189 5.81 13.47 -15.23
C LYS A 189 4.58 14.37 -15.15
N GLN A 190 4.83 15.65 -14.91
CA GLN A 190 3.87 16.75 -14.83
C GLN A 190 2.78 16.49 -13.78
N GLN A 191 3.17 15.85 -12.67
CA GLN A 191 2.27 15.72 -11.54
C GLN A 191 2.09 17.09 -10.87
N PRO A 192 0.88 17.43 -10.42
CA PRO A 192 0.69 18.62 -9.63
C PRO A 192 1.49 18.56 -8.33
N LEU A 193 2.06 19.70 -7.93
CA LEU A 193 2.86 19.91 -6.71
C LEU A 193 4.28 19.37 -6.80
N LEU A 194 4.49 18.14 -7.28
CA LEU A 194 5.79 17.47 -7.20
C LEU A 194 6.62 17.70 -8.47
N ARG A 195 7.94 17.76 -8.30
CA ARG A 195 8.87 17.81 -9.44
C ARG A 195 8.78 16.54 -10.28
N ASP A 196 9.13 16.69 -11.55
CA ASP A 196 9.36 15.53 -12.41
C ASP A 196 10.51 14.67 -11.88
N PRO A 197 10.45 13.33 -12.07
CA PRO A 197 11.51 12.44 -11.66
C PRO A 197 12.86 12.84 -12.27
N GLN A 198 13.90 12.92 -11.44
CA GLN A 198 15.26 13.11 -11.91
C GLN A 198 15.89 11.77 -12.33
N TYR A 199 16.76 11.84 -13.33
CA TYR A 199 17.42 10.67 -13.90
C TYR A 199 18.77 10.41 -13.25
N THR A 200 19.13 9.13 -13.11
CA THR A 200 20.46 8.71 -12.68
C THR A 200 21.34 8.41 -13.88
N GLU A 201 22.59 8.89 -13.87
CA GLU A 201 23.46 8.78 -15.04
C GLU A 201 24.11 7.41 -15.22
N GLU A 202 24.43 6.70 -14.14
CA GLU A 202 25.27 5.49 -14.17
C GLU A 202 24.88 4.51 -13.07
N ALA A 203 24.91 3.20 -13.38
CA ALA A 203 24.83 2.11 -12.40
C ALA A 203 25.38 0.81 -13.02
N ASP A 204 25.97 -0.07 -12.20
CA ASP A 204 26.21 -1.45 -12.61
C ASP A 204 24.92 -2.28 -12.54
N TYR A 205 24.10 -2.02 -11.52
CA TYR A 205 22.88 -2.78 -11.19
C TYR A 205 21.74 -1.83 -10.84
N VAL A 206 20.52 -2.20 -11.20
CA VAL A 206 19.32 -1.42 -10.84
C VAL A 206 18.27 -2.35 -10.27
N VAL A 207 17.63 -1.94 -9.18
CA VAL A 207 16.39 -2.53 -8.65
C VAL A 207 15.28 -1.52 -8.94
N MET A 208 14.31 -1.91 -9.74
CA MET A 208 13.33 -1.01 -10.34
C MET A 208 11.90 -1.48 -10.08
N GLU A 209 11.02 -0.55 -9.72
CA GLU A 209 9.58 -0.81 -9.59
C GLU A 209 8.92 -1.16 -10.94
N SER A 210 7.75 -1.78 -10.90
CA SER A 210 7.01 -2.18 -12.10
C SER A 210 5.50 -2.11 -11.93
N THR A 211 5.01 -1.19 -11.09
CA THR A 211 3.60 -1.11 -10.68
C THR A 211 2.66 -1.03 -11.90
N TYR A 212 3.08 -0.27 -12.93
CA TYR A 212 2.38 -0.14 -14.20
C TYR A 212 3.23 -0.56 -15.41
N GLY A 213 4.11 -1.55 -15.24
CA GLY A 213 4.94 -2.08 -16.32
C GLY A 213 4.15 -2.64 -17.51
N ASP A 214 2.86 -2.92 -17.35
CA ASP A 214 1.94 -3.45 -18.37
C ASP A 214 0.98 -2.39 -18.96
N ARG A 215 0.94 -1.17 -18.40
CA ARG A 215 -0.07 -0.16 -18.74
C ARG A 215 0.53 1.15 -19.22
N ILE A 216 -0.22 1.83 -20.07
CA ILE A 216 0.04 3.21 -20.47
C ILE A 216 -1.10 4.06 -19.90
N HIS A 217 -0.78 5.18 -19.26
CA HIS A 217 -1.82 6.10 -18.81
C HIS A 217 -2.39 6.83 -20.02
N GLU A 218 -3.72 6.93 -20.11
CA GLU A 218 -4.39 7.80 -21.08
C GLU A 218 -4.10 9.26 -20.69
N LYS A 219 -3.04 9.85 -21.26
CA LYS A 219 -2.55 11.19 -20.91
C LYS A 219 -2.77 12.24 -22.00
N ASP A 220 -2.82 11.85 -23.27
CA ASP A 220 -2.82 12.83 -24.35
C ASP A 220 -4.16 13.58 -24.43
N GLY A 221 -4.13 14.85 -24.00
CA GLY A 221 -5.22 15.82 -24.19
C GLY A 221 -6.27 15.92 -23.09
N MET A 222 -6.10 15.22 -21.96
CA MET A 222 -7.06 15.29 -20.84
C MET A 222 -6.69 16.38 -19.85
N ASP A 223 -7.58 17.38 -19.71
CA ASP A 223 -7.51 18.38 -18.64
C ASP A 223 -8.23 17.83 -17.40
N THR A 224 -7.46 17.19 -16.51
CA THR A 224 -7.95 16.62 -15.24
C THR A 224 -8.74 17.63 -14.41
N VAL A 225 -8.37 18.90 -14.45
CA VAL A 225 -9.03 19.99 -13.70
C VAL A 225 -10.40 20.27 -14.30
N ALA A 226 -10.49 20.35 -15.64
CA ALA A 226 -11.76 20.52 -16.34
C ALA A 226 -12.70 19.32 -16.15
N GLU A 227 -12.18 18.09 -16.21
CA GLU A 227 -12.98 16.88 -15.96
C GLU A 227 -13.52 16.83 -14.53
N LEU A 228 -12.68 17.13 -13.54
CA LEU A 228 -13.09 17.23 -12.14
C LEU A 228 -14.16 18.31 -11.95
N ALA A 229 -13.99 19.49 -12.57
CA ALA A 229 -14.99 20.56 -12.54
C ALA A 229 -16.33 20.13 -13.15
N ALA A 230 -16.29 19.40 -14.27
CA ALA A 230 -17.49 18.87 -14.92
C ALA A 230 -18.23 17.87 -14.02
N ILE A 231 -17.51 16.93 -13.40
CA ILE A 231 -18.08 15.94 -12.47
C ILE A 231 -18.71 16.64 -11.26
N ILE A 232 -18.04 17.63 -10.67
CA ILE A 232 -18.56 18.42 -9.55
C ILE A 232 -19.83 19.15 -9.96
N THR A 233 -19.79 19.87 -11.08
CA THR A 233 -20.94 20.65 -11.60
C THR A 233 -22.16 19.76 -11.83
N GLU A 234 -21.98 18.64 -12.52
CA GLU A 234 -23.08 17.72 -12.85
C GLU A 234 -23.69 17.09 -11.59
N THR A 235 -22.84 16.75 -10.61
CA THR A 235 -23.29 16.17 -9.34
C THR A 235 -24.07 17.19 -8.51
N PHE A 236 -23.59 18.43 -8.42
CA PHE A 236 -24.26 19.47 -7.65
C PHE A 236 -25.57 19.92 -8.30
N ARG A 237 -25.67 19.94 -9.63
CA ARG A 237 -26.96 20.17 -10.33
C ARG A 237 -28.02 19.12 -9.99
N ARG A 238 -27.62 17.90 -9.62
CA ARG A 238 -28.53 16.86 -9.12
C ARG A 238 -28.84 16.98 -7.62
N GLY A 239 -28.17 17.88 -6.90
CA GLY A 239 -28.27 18.03 -5.44
C GLY A 239 -27.46 17.00 -4.64
N GLY A 240 -26.55 16.26 -5.29
CA GLY A 240 -25.77 15.19 -4.66
C GLY A 240 -24.41 15.64 -4.14
N ASN A 241 -23.74 14.75 -3.40
CA ASN A 241 -22.37 14.95 -2.93
C ASN A 241 -21.37 14.26 -3.87
N VAL A 242 -20.15 14.80 -3.97
CA VAL A 242 -19.01 14.12 -4.59
C VAL A 242 -18.16 13.51 -3.48
N ILE A 243 -18.08 12.19 -3.42
CA ILE A 243 -17.24 11.45 -2.47
C ILE A 243 -15.98 10.99 -3.18
N ILE A 244 -14.83 11.36 -2.65
CA ILE A 244 -13.50 11.05 -3.21
C ILE A 244 -12.75 10.20 -2.19
N PRO A 245 -12.77 8.86 -2.32
CA PRO A 245 -11.85 7.99 -1.62
C PRO A 245 -10.41 8.29 -2.06
N ALA A 246 -9.57 8.72 -1.13
CA ALA A 246 -8.17 9.05 -1.41
C ALA A 246 -7.24 8.61 -0.29
N PHE A 247 -5.99 8.29 -0.62
CA PHE A 247 -4.95 8.12 0.40
C PHE A 247 -4.69 9.46 1.10
N ALA A 248 -4.45 9.37 2.41
CA ALA A 248 -4.26 10.55 3.27
C ALA A 248 -3.03 11.39 2.86
N VAL A 249 -1.99 10.72 2.37
CA VAL A 249 -0.74 11.31 1.90
C VAL A 249 -0.64 11.16 0.37
N GLY A 250 -0.18 12.20 -0.31
CA GLY A 250 -0.09 12.27 -1.77
C GLY A 250 -1.41 12.62 -2.44
N ARG A 251 -2.31 11.64 -2.58
CA ARG A 251 -3.52 11.79 -3.42
C ARG A 251 -4.46 12.89 -2.93
N THR A 252 -4.67 12.97 -1.61
CA THR A 252 -5.52 14.03 -1.04
C THR A 252 -4.98 15.42 -1.39
N GLN A 253 -3.67 15.63 -1.30
CA GLN A 253 -3.03 16.92 -1.58
C GLN A 253 -3.13 17.29 -3.06
N VAL A 254 -2.95 16.34 -3.97
CA VAL A 254 -3.16 16.56 -5.42
C VAL A 254 -4.62 16.96 -5.70
N MET A 255 -5.60 16.33 -5.05
CA MET A 255 -7.01 16.71 -5.20
C MET A 255 -7.30 18.11 -4.66
N LEU A 256 -6.70 18.50 -3.54
CA LEU A 256 -6.82 19.86 -3.01
C LEU A 256 -6.23 20.90 -3.97
N TYR A 257 -5.07 20.63 -4.57
CA TYR A 257 -4.49 21.51 -5.59
C TYR A 257 -5.40 21.68 -6.80
N ASN A 258 -5.93 20.58 -7.35
CA ASN A 258 -6.84 20.63 -8.49
C ASN A 258 -8.12 21.42 -8.17
N ILE A 259 -8.69 21.23 -6.97
CA ILE A 259 -9.87 21.98 -6.52
C ILE A 259 -9.56 23.46 -6.32
N ARG A 260 -8.37 23.82 -5.83
CA ARG A 260 -7.91 25.21 -5.75
C ARG A 260 -7.93 25.85 -7.14
N GLN A 261 -7.36 25.18 -8.14
CA GLN A 261 -7.35 25.66 -9.52
C GLN A 261 -8.77 25.82 -10.09
N ILE A 262 -9.69 24.90 -9.79
CA ILE A 262 -11.11 25.01 -10.17
C ILE A 262 -11.74 26.29 -9.62
N LYS A 263 -11.52 26.57 -8.33
CA LYS A 263 -12.08 27.74 -7.65
C LYS A 263 -11.45 29.05 -8.15
N GLU A 264 -10.13 29.08 -8.30
CA GLU A 264 -9.39 30.25 -8.80
C GLU A 264 -9.77 30.61 -10.24
N LYS A 265 -9.89 29.60 -11.12
CA LYS A 265 -10.30 29.77 -12.52
C LYS A 265 -11.83 29.89 -12.68
N ASN A 266 -12.60 29.83 -11.59
CA ASN A 266 -14.06 29.86 -11.56
C ASN A 266 -14.72 28.87 -12.56
N LEU A 267 -14.21 27.63 -12.62
CA LEU A 267 -14.68 26.61 -13.58
C LEU A 267 -16.03 26.00 -13.20
N VAL A 268 -16.54 26.28 -11.99
CA VAL A 268 -17.88 25.88 -11.52
C VAL A 268 -18.67 27.14 -11.12
N PRO A 269 -19.06 28.00 -12.08
CA PRO A 269 -19.62 29.32 -11.80
C PRO A 269 -21.01 29.29 -11.15
N GLU A 270 -21.75 28.19 -11.26
CA GLU A 270 -23.06 27.99 -10.60
C GLU A 270 -22.94 27.72 -9.10
N PHE A 271 -21.79 27.21 -8.66
CA PHE A 271 -21.51 26.87 -7.26
C PHE A 271 -20.17 27.47 -6.84
N PRO A 272 -20.02 28.82 -6.91
CA PRO A 272 -18.76 29.45 -6.57
C PRO A 272 -18.43 29.17 -5.10
N ASN A 273 -17.16 28.87 -4.81
CA ASN A 273 -16.69 28.57 -3.45
C ASN A 273 -17.43 27.40 -2.76
N PHE A 274 -17.90 26.39 -3.50
CA PHE A 274 -18.52 25.20 -2.92
C PHE A 274 -17.71 24.59 -1.74
N PRO A 275 -18.38 24.00 -0.73
CA PRO A 275 -17.70 23.46 0.43
C PRO A 275 -16.97 22.14 0.12
N VAL A 276 -15.77 22.02 0.68
CA VAL A 276 -14.89 20.85 0.54
C VAL A 276 -14.47 20.38 1.92
N TYR A 277 -14.69 19.11 2.22
CA TYR A 277 -14.35 18.50 3.49
C TYR A 277 -13.23 17.48 3.31
N VAL A 278 -12.16 17.60 4.07
CA VAL A 278 -11.15 16.55 4.24
C VAL A 278 -11.43 15.85 5.57
N ASP A 279 -11.93 14.62 5.50
CA ASP A 279 -12.27 13.82 6.68
C ASP A 279 -11.29 12.67 6.89
N SER A 280 -10.11 13.03 7.38
CA SER A 280 -9.04 12.11 7.78
C SER A 280 -8.03 12.89 8.64
N PRO A 281 -7.85 12.54 9.93
CA PRO A 281 -6.85 13.18 10.79
C PRO A 281 -5.45 13.13 10.17
N LEU A 282 -5.08 11.96 9.66
CA LEU A 282 -3.80 11.75 8.99
C LEU A 282 -3.65 12.67 7.76
N ALA A 283 -4.71 12.87 6.97
CA ALA A 283 -4.65 13.75 5.80
C ALA A 283 -4.50 15.24 6.17
N VAL A 284 -5.06 15.64 7.31
CA VAL A 284 -4.89 16.99 7.87
C VAL A 284 -3.43 17.21 8.26
N GLU A 285 -2.84 16.28 9.04
CA GLU A 285 -1.43 16.35 9.43
C GLU A 285 -0.49 16.30 8.22
N ALA A 286 -0.79 15.46 7.23
CA ALA A 286 -0.02 15.38 5.99
C ALA A 286 -0.07 16.70 5.20
N THR A 287 -1.23 17.33 5.11
CA THR A 287 -1.41 18.65 4.47
C THR A 287 -0.54 19.71 5.15
N GLU A 288 -0.43 19.68 6.48
CA GLU A 288 0.49 20.58 7.20
C GLU A 288 1.97 20.29 6.90
N ILE A 289 2.35 19.01 6.77
CA ILE A 289 3.73 18.64 6.41
C ILE A 289 4.06 19.12 5.00
N PHE A 290 3.17 18.96 4.04
CA PHE A 290 3.33 19.54 2.71
C PHE A 290 3.59 21.06 2.85
N TYR A 291 2.71 21.79 3.53
CA TYR A 291 2.88 23.23 3.70
C TYR A 291 4.21 23.64 4.37
N LYS A 292 4.69 22.87 5.35
CA LYS A 292 5.94 23.16 6.09
C LYS A 292 7.19 22.65 5.35
N SER A 293 7.04 21.78 4.36
CA SER A 293 8.17 21.17 3.67
C SER A 293 8.90 22.18 2.79
N GLY A 294 10.23 22.00 2.71
CA GLY A 294 11.11 22.92 2.00
C GLY A 294 10.83 22.97 0.49
N ARG A 295 11.38 24.00 -0.17
CA ARG A 295 11.21 24.26 -1.60
C ARG A 295 11.69 23.11 -2.50
N ASP A 296 12.56 22.25 -2.00
CA ASP A 296 13.34 21.31 -2.81
C ASP A 296 12.53 20.15 -3.40
N CYS A 297 11.26 19.97 -3.00
CA CYS A 297 10.39 18.90 -3.50
C CYS A 297 9.29 19.40 -4.45
N TYR A 298 9.10 20.72 -4.56
CA TYR A 298 7.99 21.32 -5.29
C TYR A 298 8.35 21.64 -6.74
N ASP A 299 7.39 21.45 -7.65
CA ASP A 299 7.44 21.94 -9.03
C ASP A 299 7.51 23.48 -9.09
N GLU A 300 7.80 24.01 -10.28
CA GLU A 300 7.97 25.47 -10.46
C GLU A 300 6.67 26.26 -10.19
N GLU A 301 5.50 25.70 -10.52
CA GLU A 301 4.20 26.36 -10.33
C GLU A 301 3.83 26.49 -8.85
N ALA A 302 3.96 25.40 -8.10
CA ALA A 302 3.74 25.33 -6.66
C ALA A 302 4.78 26.18 -5.92
N GLN A 303 6.04 26.19 -6.36
CA GLN A 303 7.06 27.09 -5.82
C GLN A 303 6.68 28.56 -6.02
N ALA A 304 6.19 28.94 -7.19
CA ALA A 304 5.77 30.31 -7.47
C ALA A 304 4.61 30.76 -6.57
N LEU A 305 3.68 29.86 -6.23
CA LEU A 305 2.61 30.13 -5.26
C LEU A 305 3.18 30.34 -3.85
N LEU A 306 4.08 29.46 -3.40
CA LEU A 306 4.72 29.57 -2.10
C LEU A 306 5.55 30.86 -1.98
N ASP A 307 6.22 31.30 -3.05
CA ASP A 307 6.96 32.55 -3.12
C ASP A 307 6.07 33.79 -2.96
N GLN A 308 4.80 33.69 -3.35
CA GLN A 308 3.78 34.72 -3.14
C GLN A 308 3.12 34.62 -1.75
N GLY A 309 3.53 33.66 -0.92
CA GLY A 309 2.91 33.37 0.37
C GLY A 309 1.55 32.67 0.27
N ILE A 310 1.23 32.11 -0.91
CA ILE A 310 -0.02 31.40 -1.17
C ILE A 310 0.20 29.90 -0.91
N ASN A 311 -0.64 29.30 -0.07
CA ASN A 311 -0.63 27.86 0.14
C ASN A 311 -1.27 27.16 -1.10
N PRO A 312 -0.55 26.26 -1.80
CA PRO A 312 -1.04 25.63 -3.03
C PRO A 312 -2.20 24.66 -2.80
N ILE A 313 -2.44 24.22 -1.57
CA ILE A 313 -3.47 23.23 -1.21
C ILE A 313 -4.53 23.77 -0.24
N ASP A 314 -4.61 25.11 -0.10
CA ASP A 314 -5.63 25.79 0.70
C ASP A 314 -6.49 26.73 -0.17
N PHE A 315 -7.74 26.91 0.23
CA PHE A 315 -8.71 27.76 -0.47
C PHE A 315 -9.96 28.04 0.40
N PRO A 316 -10.74 29.10 0.10
CA PRO A 316 -11.98 29.39 0.81
C PRO A 316 -12.97 28.21 0.81
N ASN A 317 -13.62 27.96 1.96
CA ASN A 317 -14.53 26.84 2.22
C ASN A 317 -13.87 25.45 2.11
N LEU A 318 -12.58 25.35 2.41
CA LEU A 318 -11.93 24.12 2.82
C LEU A 318 -12.18 23.88 4.32
N HIS A 319 -12.70 22.70 4.67
CA HIS A 319 -12.98 22.28 6.04
C HIS A 319 -12.18 21.02 6.37
N LEU A 320 -11.36 21.10 7.42
CA LEU A 320 -10.52 20.00 7.88
C LEU A 320 -11.20 19.35 9.10
N SER A 321 -11.58 18.07 8.99
CA SER A 321 -12.28 17.32 10.03
C SER A 321 -11.34 16.36 10.74
N ILE A 322 -11.20 16.54 12.06
CA ILE A 322 -10.28 15.76 12.90
C ILE A 322 -11.06 14.84 13.84
N THR A 323 -12.22 15.25 14.34
CA THR A 323 -12.96 14.45 15.34
C THR A 323 -13.99 13.52 14.70
N THR A 324 -14.48 12.54 15.49
CA THR A 324 -15.54 11.64 15.04
C THR A 324 -16.88 12.36 14.94
N GLU A 325 -17.09 13.36 15.80
CA GLU A 325 -18.26 14.22 15.85
C GLU A 325 -18.33 15.09 14.58
N ASP A 326 -17.21 15.70 14.17
CA ASP A 326 -17.11 16.46 12.92
C ASP A 326 -17.45 15.57 11.71
N SER A 327 -16.83 14.39 11.63
CA SER A 327 -17.07 13.40 10.56
C SER A 327 -18.54 13.02 10.42
N LYS A 328 -19.24 12.80 11.55
CA LYS A 328 -20.68 12.51 11.56
C LYS A 328 -21.48 13.69 11.05
N ALA A 329 -21.20 14.89 11.57
CA ALA A 329 -21.92 16.11 11.23
C ALA A 329 -21.87 16.42 9.72
N ILE A 330 -20.76 16.09 9.04
CA ILE A 330 -20.64 16.25 7.58
C ILE A 330 -21.77 15.52 6.82
N ASN A 331 -22.22 14.36 7.28
CA ASN A 331 -23.25 13.59 6.61
C ASN A 331 -24.66 14.21 6.72
N ASP A 332 -24.88 15.07 7.71
CA ASP A 332 -26.17 15.72 7.97
C ASP A 332 -26.31 17.06 7.22
N ILE A 333 -25.24 17.54 6.59
CA ILE A 333 -25.26 18.79 5.81
C ILE A 333 -26.02 18.54 4.50
N ALA A 334 -27.09 19.30 4.28
CA ALA A 334 -27.94 19.17 3.09
C ALA A 334 -27.32 19.79 1.82
N GLU A 335 -26.47 20.81 1.96
CA GLU A 335 -25.81 21.48 0.83
C GLU A 335 -24.89 20.50 0.06
N PRO A 336 -24.94 20.47 -1.29
CA PRO A 336 -24.00 19.73 -2.12
C PRO A 336 -22.55 20.09 -1.78
N LYS A 337 -21.72 19.07 -1.57
CA LYS A 337 -20.33 19.24 -1.14
C LYS A 337 -19.41 18.17 -1.69
N VAL A 338 -18.12 18.48 -1.68
CA VAL A 338 -17.05 17.51 -1.92
C VAL A 338 -16.56 16.95 -0.59
N ILE A 339 -16.41 15.63 -0.48
CA ILE A 339 -15.85 14.95 0.70
C ILE A 339 -14.67 14.09 0.24
N ILE A 340 -13.47 14.44 0.67
CA ILE A 340 -12.25 13.65 0.49
C ILE A 340 -12.01 12.89 1.79
N SER A 341 -11.92 11.56 1.73
CA SER A 341 -11.74 10.74 2.94
C SER A 341 -10.92 9.49 2.67
N ALA A 342 -10.12 9.11 3.67
CA ALA A 342 -9.32 7.89 3.65
C ALA A 342 -10.13 6.67 4.14
N SER A 343 -9.85 5.46 3.65
CA SER A 343 -8.75 5.08 2.75
C SER A 343 -9.06 5.20 1.25
N GLY A 344 -8.03 5.29 0.41
CA GLY A 344 -8.15 5.38 -1.05
C GLY A 344 -8.81 4.17 -1.70
N MET A 345 -8.75 2.99 -1.06
CA MET A 345 -9.31 1.74 -1.58
C MET A 345 -10.65 1.33 -0.95
N CYS A 346 -11.20 2.18 -0.08
CA CYS A 346 -12.48 1.96 0.60
C CYS A 346 -12.54 0.73 1.52
N ASP A 347 -11.40 0.17 1.92
CA ASP A 347 -11.27 -1.02 2.76
C ASP A 347 -11.42 -0.72 4.26
N ALA A 348 -10.93 0.44 4.68
CA ALA A 348 -10.91 0.92 6.06
C ALA A 348 -11.21 2.44 6.16
N GLY A 349 -11.21 2.96 7.39
CA GLY A 349 -11.32 4.40 7.64
C GLY A 349 -12.73 4.99 7.53
N ARG A 350 -12.78 6.32 7.60
CA ARG A 350 -14.01 7.12 7.65
C ARG A 350 -14.77 7.10 6.31
N VAL A 351 -14.08 6.87 5.20
CA VAL A 351 -14.70 6.76 3.87
C VAL A 351 -15.83 5.73 3.84
N LYS A 352 -15.73 4.64 4.59
CA LYS A 352 -16.80 3.61 4.67
C LYS A 352 -18.10 4.17 5.20
N HIS A 353 -18.03 5.11 6.15
CA HIS A 353 -19.21 5.79 6.65
C HIS A 353 -19.80 6.67 5.55
N HIS A 354 -19.00 7.54 4.91
CA HIS A 354 -19.49 8.36 3.81
C HIS A 354 -20.07 7.54 2.64
N LEU A 355 -19.48 6.40 2.31
CA LEU A 355 -20.02 5.45 1.34
C LEU A 355 -21.38 4.90 1.78
N LYS A 356 -21.54 4.51 3.05
CA LYS A 356 -22.84 4.06 3.59
C LYS A 356 -23.92 5.14 3.43
N TYR A 357 -23.59 6.42 3.61
CA TYR A 357 -24.55 7.52 3.47
C TYR A 357 -24.86 7.91 2.02
N ASN A 358 -23.91 7.73 1.08
CA ASN A 358 -24.01 8.30 -0.25
C ASN A 358 -24.20 7.28 -1.38
N LEU A 359 -23.75 6.03 -1.24
CA LEU A 359 -23.78 5.03 -2.33
C LEU A 359 -25.19 4.72 -2.85
N TRP A 360 -26.19 4.72 -1.97
CA TRP A 360 -27.56 4.42 -2.35
C TRP A 360 -28.32 5.64 -2.91
N ARG A 361 -27.69 6.82 -2.92
CA ARG A 361 -28.28 8.05 -3.44
C ARG A 361 -27.93 8.25 -4.92
N PRO A 362 -28.90 8.28 -5.84
CA PRO A 362 -28.63 8.42 -7.27
C PRO A 362 -28.19 9.84 -7.69
N ASP A 363 -28.36 10.84 -6.82
CA ASP A 363 -27.88 12.21 -7.05
C ASP A 363 -26.36 12.33 -6.91
N SER A 364 -25.76 11.47 -6.08
CA SER A 364 -24.39 11.55 -5.61
C SER A 364 -23.41 10.87 -6.58
N THR A 365 -22.13 11.18 -6.44
CA THR A 365 -21.05 10.58 -7.23
C THR A 365 -19.93 10.08 -6.34
N ILE A 366 -19.49 8.85 -6.58
CA ILE A 366 -18.28 8.29 -6.00
C ILE A 366 -17.19 8.39 -7.05
N LEU A 367 -16.18 9.21 -6.78
CA LEU A 367 -15.08 9.51 -7.70
C LEU A 367 -13.81 8.80 -7.25
N ILE A 368 -13.43 7.75 -7.98
CA ILE A 368 -12.20 7.00 -7.75
C ILE A 368 -11.03 7.73 -8.41
N VAL A 369 -9.99 8.01 -7.64
CA VAL A 369 -8.82 8.82 -8.06
C VAL A 369 -7.48 8.10 -7.89
N GLY A 370 -7.47 6.79 -7.68
CA GLY A 370 -6.25 6.01 -7.47
C GLY A 370 -6.45 4.52 -7.70
N TYR A 371 -5.35 3.78 -7.68
CA TYR A 371 -5.35 2.33 -7.89
C TYR A 371 -6.28 1.60 -6.90
N GLN A 372 -6.91 0.54 -7.38
CA GLN A 372 -7.83 -0.29 -6.61
C GLN A 372 -7.40 -1.75 -6.72
N THR A 373 -6.74 -2.24 -5.68
CA THR A 373 -6.26 -3.63 -5.58
C THR A 373 -7.43 -4.61 -5.65
N VAL A 374 -7.19 -5.76 -6.29
CA VAL A 374 -8.18 -6.84 -6.44
C VAL A 374 -8.73 -7.26 -5.08
N GLY A 375 -10.06 -7.33 -4.97
CA GLY A 375 -10.75 -7.74 -3.74
C GLY A 375 -11.14 -6.58 -2.81
N SER A 376 -10.57 -5.39 -2.98
CA SER A 376 -10.96 -4.19 -2.22
C SER A 376 -12.43 -3.79 -2.49
N PRO A 377 -13.11 -3.10 -1.54
CA PRO A 377 -14.44 -2.57 -1.79
C PRO A 377 -14.48 -1.56 -2.93
N GLY A 378 -13.46 -0.68 -3.04
CA GLY A 378 -13.39 0.30 -4.12
C GLY A 378 -13.29 -0.36 -5.49
N ARG A 379 -12.51 -1.46 -5.62
CA ARG A 379 -12.47 -2.23 -6.88
C ARG A 379 -13.82 -2.83 -7.24
N LYS A 380 -14.55 -3.41 -6.28
CA LYS A 380 -15.89 -3.97 -6.53
C LYS A 380 -16.89 -2.92 -7.00
N ILE A 381 -16.84 -1.72 -6.42
CA ILE A 381 -17.67 -0.58 -6.84
C ILE A 381 -17.34 -0.20 -8.28
N LEU A 382 -16.06 -0.09 -8.61
CA LEU A 382 -15.58 0.25 -9.95
C LEU A 382 -15.98 -0.80 -11.00
N ASP A 383 -15.91 -2.09 -10.64
CA ASP A 383 -16.29 -3.23 -11.50
C ASP A 383 -17.83 -3.35 -11.68
N GLY A 384 -18.63 -2.43 -11.13
CA GLY A 384 -20.08 -2.36 -11.34
C GLY A 384 -20.91 -3.21 -10.38
N ALA A 385 -20.42 -3.49 -9.17
CA ALA A 385 -21.22 -4.16 -8.14
C ALA A 385 -22.52 -3.39 -7.86
N ARG A 386 -23.65 -4.11 -7.81
CA ARG A 386 -24.97 -3.53 -7.52
C ARG A 386 -25.22 -3.31 -6.03
N GLU A 387 -24.47 -4.03 -5.20
CA GLU A 387 -24.53 -3.98 -3.75
C GLU A 387 -23.13 -4.22 -3.17
N ILE A 388 -22.84 -3.57 -2.04
CA ILE A 388 -21.63 -3.82 -1.27
C ILE A 388 -21.96 -3.92 0.22
N LYS A 389 -21.23 -4.79 0.92
CA LYS A 389 -21.39 -4.97 2.37
C LYS A 389 -20.56 -3.95 3.15
N LEU A 390 -21.22 -3.04 3.87
CA LEU A 390 -20.60 -2.05 4.74
C LEU A 390 -21.15 -2.21 6.16
N PHE A 391 -20.26 -2.38 7.15
CA PHE A 391 -20.63 -2.58 8.56
C PHE A 391 -21.64 -3.72 8.81
N GLY A 392 -21.64 -4.75 7.96
CA GLY A 392 -22.55 -5.89 8.04
C GLY A 392 -23.90 -5.69 7.35
N GLU A 393 -24.15 -4.52 6.78
CA GLU A 393 -25.35 -4.18 6.01
C GLU A 393 -25.04 -4.20 4.51
N ASP A 394 -25.98 -4.68 3.69
CA ASP A 394 -25.89 -4.61 2.23
C ASP A 394 -26.41 -3.25 1.75
N VAL A 395 -25.51 -2.45 1.16
CA VAL A 395 -25.80 -1.09 0.67
C VAL A 395 -25.89 -1.13 -0.84
N ALA A 396 -27.02 -0.67 -1.39
CA ALA A 396 -27.22 -0.59 -2.84
C ALA A 396 -26.32 0.47 -3.47
N VAL A 397 -25.72 0.13 -4.61
CA VAL A 397 -24.91 1.06 -5.42
C VAL A 397 -25.82 1.69 -6.48
N ARG A 398 -26.27 2.91 -6.20
CA ARG A 398 -27.12 3.73 -7.09
C ARG A 398 -26.48 5.06 -7.47
N ALA A 399 -25.51 5.52 -6.68
CA ALA A 399 -24.69 6.67 -7.01
C ALA A 399 -23.96 6.46 -8.33
N ARG A 400 -23.68 7.56 -9.04
CA ARG A 400 -22.81 7.51 -10.21
C ARG A 400 -21.40 7.14 -9.76
N ILE A 401 -20.81 6.13 -10.40
CA ILE A 401 -19.41 5.78 -10.19
C ILE A 401 -18.61 6.40 -11.34
N ALA A 402 -17.59 7.18 -11.00
CA ALA A 402 -16.68 7.80 -11.95
C ALA A 402 -15.23 7.51 -11.54
N MET A 403 -14.34 7.52 -12.53
CA MET A 403 -12.90 7.44 -12.33
C MET A 403 -12.27 8.66 -12.98
N LEU A 404 -11.35 9.31 -12.26
CA LEU A 404 -10.57 10.42 -12.81
C LEU A 404 -9.28 9.84 -13.41
N PRO A 405 -9.06 9.95 -14.74
CA PRO A 405 -7.85 9.48 -15.39
C PRO A 405 -6.63 10.33 -15.00
N GLY A 406 -5.43 9.84 -15.32
CA GLY A 406 -4.19 10.60 -15.16
C GLY A 406 -3.73 10.82 -13.72
N MET A 407 -4.44 10.31 -12.72
CA MET A 407 -4.10 10.58 -11.34
C MET A 407 -2.93 9.75 -10.82
N SER A 408 -2.59 8.58 -11.36
CA SER A 408 -1.59 7.67 -10.75
C SER A 408 -0.29 8.36 -10.25
N GLY A 409 0.10 8.01 -9.01
CA GLY A 409 1.34 8.48 -8.39
C GLY A 409 2.59 7.85 -9.00
N HIS A 410 2.44 6.73 -9.70
CA HIS A 410 3.52 6.00 -10.35
C HIS A 410 3.62 6.37 -11.83
N ALA A 411 4.81 6.22 -12.40
CA ALA A 411 5.04 6.21 -13.84
C ALA A 411 4.27 5.05 -14.49
N ASP A 412 3.79 5.27 -15.72
CA ASP A 412 3.36 4.16 -16.58
C ASP A 412 4.55 3.49 -17.25
N ARG A 413 4.28 2.45 -18.04
CA ARG A 413 5.28 1.74 -18.84
C ARG A 413 6.18 2.67 -19.65
N ILE A 414 5.65 3.75 -20.24
CA ILE A 414 6.47 4.70 -21.01
C ILE A 414 7.42 5.45 -20.06
N GLY A 415 6.90 6.02 -18.98
CA GLY A 415 7.74 6.72 -18.00
C GLY A 415 8.80 5.82 -17.35
N LEU A 416 8.47 4.55 -17.10
CA LEU A 416 9.40 3.55 -16.58
C LEU A 416 10.52 3.25 -17.61
N LEU A 417 10.17 3.04 -18.89
CA LEU A 417 11.16 2.85 -19.96
C LEU A 417 12.05 4.08 -20.14
N GLU A 418 11.47 5.28 -20.15
CA GLU A 418 12.24 6.53 -20.23
C GLU A 418 13.21 6.66 -19.04
N TRP A 419 12.80 6.26 -17.83
CA TRP A 419 13.66 6.28 -16.65
C TRP A 419 14.87 5.35 -16.77
N ILE A 420 14.66 4.09 -17.20
CA ILE A 420 15.78 3.14 -17.36
C ILE A 420 16.69 3.47 -18.56
N GLU A 421 16.16 4.12 -19.60
CA GLU A 421 16.95 4.60 -20.73
C GLU A 421 17.75 5.87 -20.44
N GLY A 422 17.44 6.56 -19.33
CA GLY A 422 18.19 7.74 -18.88
C GLY A 422 19.63 7.45 -18.44
N PHE A 423 20.00 6.18 -18.23
CA PHE A 423 21.36 5.78 -17.89
C PHE A 423 22.29 5.87 -19.10
N LYS A 424 23.39 6.64 -18.98
CA LYS A 424 24.39 6.83 -20.05
C LYS A 424 25.02 5.52 -20.50
N THR A 425 25.26 4.62 -19.54
CA THR A 425 25.71 3.25 -19.79
C THR A 425 24.65 2.29 -19.27
N LYS A 426 24.19 1.38 -20.13
CA LYS A 426 23.18 0.37 -19.76
C LYS A 426 23.66 -0.44 -18.55
N PRO A 427 22.82 -0.59 -17.50
CA PRO A 427 23.12 -1.46 -16.38
C PRO A 427 23.40 -2.89 -16.84
N LYS A 428 24.26 -3.61 -16.12
CA LYS A 428 24.61 -5.00 -16.42
C LYS A 428 23.45 -5.96 -16.13
N GLN A 429 22.61 -5.60 -15.17
CA GLN A 429 21.41 -6.34 -14.77
C GLN A 429 20.43 -5.38 -14.11
N VAL A 430 19.16 -5.46 -14.51
CA VAL A 430 18.01 -4.86 -13.83
C VAL A 430 17.24 -5.96 -13.10
N PHE A 431 16.82 -5.67 -11.88
CA PHE A 431 15.92 -6.50 -11.09
C PHE A 431 14.58 -5.80 -11.00
N VAL A 432 13.54 -6.44 -11.54
CA VAL A 432 12.19 -5.87 -11.63
C VAL A 432 11.39 -6.33 -10.42
N VAL A 433 11.00 -5.39 -9.56
CA VAL A 433 10.27 -5.62 -8.32
C VAL A 433 9.01 -4.73 -8.28
N HIS A 434 8.25 -4.76 -7.19
CA HIS A 434 7.13 -3.87 -6.93
C HIS A 434 6.11 -3.83 -8.08
N GLY A 435 5.58 -4.99 -8.42
CA GLY A 435 4.64 -5.19 -9.51
C GLY A 435 3.99 -6.57 -9.38
N GLU A 436 2.72 -6.67 -9.78
CA GLU A 436 2.01 -7.95 -9.73
C GLU A 436 2.76 -9.00 -10.57
N ASP A 437 2.66 -10.27 -10.17
CA ASP A 437 3.33 -11.44 -10.78
C ASP A 437 3.57 -11.34 -12.30
N LYS A 438 2.48 -11.25 -13.08
CA LYS A 438 2.58 -11.17 -14.54
C LYS A 438 3.13 -9.85 -15.06
N VAL A 439 2.92 -8.76 -14.33
CA VAL A 439 3.39 -7.42 -14.71
C VAL A 439 4.91 -7.37 -14.57
N ALA A 440 5.46 -7.86 -13.45
CA ALA A 440 6.89 -7.93 -13.21
C ALA A 440 7.59 -8.80 -14.27
N GLU A 441 7.06 -9.98 -14.56
CA GLU A 441 7.61 -10.87 -15.61
C GLU A 441 7.54 -10.23 -17.00
N SER A 442 6.38 -9.66 -17.37
CA SER A 442 6.20 -9.02 -18.67
C SER A 442 7.10 -7.80 -18.84
N PHE A 443 7.27 -6.99 -17.80
CA PHE A 443 8.10 -5.80 -17.88
C PHE A 443 9.58 -6.15 -17.91
N ALA A 444 10.02 -7.19 -17.19
CA ALA A 444 11.38 -7.72 -17.34
C ALA A 444 11.65 -8.18 -18.79
N GLY A 445 10.72 -8.93 -19.41
CA GLY A 445 10.84 -9.30 -20.81
C GLY A 445 10.93 -8.09 -21.76
N LEU A 446 10.11 -7.07 -21.51
CA LEU A 446 10.12 -5.83 -22.30
C LEU A 446 11.48 -5.11 -22.25
N LEU A 447 12.13 -5.05 -21.09
CA LEU A 447 13.46 -4.46 -20.94
C LEU A 447 14.54 -5.22 -21.73
N GLU A 448 14.41 -6.55 -21.83
CA GLU A 448 15.31 -7.36 -22.65
C GLU A 448 15.07 -7.13 -24.15
N GLU A 449 13.81 -7.05 -24.57
CA GLU A 449 13.40 -6.93 -25.97
C GLU A 449 13.61 -5.52 -26.54
N GLU A 450 13.15 -4.48 -25.84
CA GLU A 450 13.15 -3.09 -26.34
C GLU A 450 14.42 -2.34 -25.95
N CYS A 451 14.85 -2.48 -24.69
CA CYS A 451 16.00 -1.75 -24.18
C CYS A 451 17.31 -2.54 -24.32
N ALA A 452 17.31 -3.82 -24.72
CA ALA A 452 18.49 -4.69 -24.76
C ALA A 452 19.28 -4.68 -23.42
N ILE A 453 18.57 -4.63 -22.30
CA ILE A 453 19.11 -4.67 -20.94
C ILE A 453 18.75 -6.02 -20.33
N ARG A 454 19.72 -6.71 -19.73
CA ARG A 454 19.43 -7.96 -19.00
C ARG A 454 18.52 -7.64 -17.82
N ALA A 455 17.37 -8.30 -17.75
CA ALA A 455 16.40 -8.07 -16.70
C ALA A 455 15.96 -9.39 -16.06
N TYR A 456 15.52 -9.32 -14.81
CA TYR A 456 15.02 -10.48 -14.09
C TYR A 456 14.02 -10.02 -13.04
N ALA A 457 12.83 -10.62 -13.01
CA ALA A 457 11.90 -10.48 -11.90
C ALA A 457 12.25 -11.54 -10.85
N PRO A 458 12.83 -11.17 -9.69
CA PRO A 458 13.19 -12.13 -8.66
C PRO A 458 11.96 -12.51 -7.85
N TYR A 459 11.86 -13.78 -7.46
CA TYR A 459 11.00 -14.19 -6.36
C TYR A 459 11.71 -13.99 -5.02
N SER A 460 10.92 -13.88 -3.94
CA SER A 460 11.43 -13.72 -2.58
C SER A 460 12.45 -14.80 -2.21
N GLY A 461 13.52 -14.39 -1.54
CA GLY A 461 14.67 -15.22 -1.18
C GLY A 461 15.74 -15.38 -2.26
N THR A 462 15.53 -14.84 -3.47
CA THR A 462 16.56 -14.81 -4.52
C THR A 462 17.78 -14.00 -4.05
N ARG A 463 18.98 -14.51 -4.34
CA ARG A 463 20.26 -13.92 -3.93
C ARG A 463 21.21 -13.71 -5.10
N TYR A 464 21.88 -12.56 -5.12
CA TYR A 464 22.79 -12.16 -6.18
C TYR A 464 24.12 -11.63 -5.63
N ASP A 465 25.23 -12.08 -6.22
CA ASP A 465 26.57 -11.58 -5.93
C ASP A 465 26.90 -10.43 -6.89
N LEU A 466 26.87 -9.20 -6.38
CA LEU A 466 27.15 -7.99 -7.16
C LEU A 466 28.62 -7.88 -7.56
N ALA A 467 29.54 -8.47 -6.80
CA ALA A 467 30.96 -8.45 -7.14
C ALA A 467 31.26 -9.39 -8.32
N ALA A 468 30.73 -10.62 -8.25
CA ALA A 468 30.91 -11.63 -9.29
C ALA A 468 29.93 -11.48 -10.48
N GLY A 469 28.85 -10.73 -10.33
CA GLY A 469 27.82 -10.54 -11.37
C GLY A 469 27.06 -11.82 -11.69
N LYS A 470 26.70 -12.60 -10.67
CA LYS A 470 25.99 -13.89 -10.83
C LYS A 470 25.00 -14.14 -9.71
N PHE A 471 23.97 -14.92 -10.01
CA PHE A 471 23.05 -15.43 -9.00
C PHE A 471 23.76 -16.40 -8.05
N ILE A 472 23.58 -16.21 -6.76
CA ILE A 472 23.94 -17.18 -5.72
C ILE A 472 22.82 -18.20 -5.60
N THR A 473 21.56 -17.74 -5.62
CA THR A 473 20.37 -18.58 -5.54
C THR A 473 19.24 -17.92 -6.31
N LYS A 474 18.51 -18.70 -7.12
CA LYS A 474 17.24 -18.29 -7.73
C LYS A 474 16.13 -19.08 -7.06
N THR A 475 15.18 -18.38 -6.47
CA THR A 475 14.00 -18.99 -5.85
C THR A 475 12.84 -19.04 -6.85
N GLN A 476 11.76 -19.72 -6.45
CA GLN A 476 10.48 -19.73 -7.14
C GLN A 476 9.42 -19.26 -6.15
N GLY A 477 8.33 -18.67 -6.65
CA GLY A 477 7.21 -18.27 -5.81
C GLY A 477 6.61 -19.48 -5.09
N ILE A 478 6.57 -19.44 -3.76
CA ILE A 478 5.93 -20.46 -2.93
C ILE A 478 4.49 -19.99 -2.71
N PRO A 479 3.47 -20.56 -3.36
CA PRO A 479 2.12 -20.04 -3.26
C PRO A 479 1.59 -20.24 -1.85
N ILE A 480 1.01 -19.20 -1.25
CA ILE A 480 0.34 -19.33 0.04
C ILE A 480 -0.84 -20.28 -0.15
N ALA A 481 -0.80 -21.43 0.54
CA ALA A 481 -1.88 -22.39 0.50
C ALA A 481 -3.14 -21.67 0.97
N LYS A 482 -4.09 -21.40 0.06
CA LYS A 482 -5.39 -20.82 0.41
C LYS A 482 -5.90 -21.55 1.65
N ALA A 483 -6.03 -20.83 2.76
CA ALA A 483 -6.77 -21.33 3.91
C ALA A 483 -8.07 -21.88 3.34
N ARG A 484 -8.25 -23.21 3.37
CA ARG A 484 -9.47 -23.84 2.87
C ARG A 484 -10.59 -23.06 3.53
N LYS A 485 -11.37 -22.28 2.76
CA LYS A 485 -12.66 -21.80 3.24
C LYS A 485 -13.31 -23.02 3.86
N ALA A 486 -13.54 -22.99 5.17
CA ALA A 486 -14.24 -24.07 5.84
C ALA A 486 -15.46 -24.35 4.97
N ARG A 487 -15.50 -25.52 4.33
CA ARG A 487 -16.64 -25.91 3.51
C ARG A 487 -17.85 -25.63 4.37
N THR A 488 -18.75 -24.76 3.91
CA THR A 488 -20.02 -24.51 4.57
C THR A 488 -20.60 -25.88 4.84
N ILE A 489 -20.60 -26.28 6.11
CA ILE A 489 -21.05 -27.60 6.50
C ILE A 489 -22.52 -27.63 6.11
N SER A 490 -22.90 -28.49 5.17
CA SER A 490 -24.31 -28.57 4.78
C SER A 490 -25.14 -28.95 6.00
N ASP A 491 -26.36 -28.42 6.11
CA ASP A 491 -27.28 -28.75 7.22
C ASP A 491 -27.45 -30.27 7.36
N SER A 492 -27.38 -31.00 6.24
CA SER A 492 -27.38 -32.46 6.18
C SER A 492 -26.17 -33.09 6.88
N PHE A 493 -24.96 -32.54 6.71
CA PHE A 493 -23.76 -33.03 7.40
C PHE A 493 -23.77 -32.70 8.89
N THR A 494 -24.26 -31.51 9.26
CA THR A 494 -24.48 -31.14 10.67
C THR A 494 -25.46 -32.11 11.33
N ARG A 495 -26.58 -32.42 10.67
CA ARG A 495 -27.56 -33.41 11.14
C ARG A 495 -26.96 -34.80 11.28
N LEU A 496 -26.10 -35.22 10.34
CA LEU A 496 -25.42 -36.52 10.40
C LEU A 496 -24.48 -36.60 11.60
N LYS A 497 -23.66 -35.56 11.85
CA LYS A 497 -22.79 -35.49 13.04
C LYS A 497 -23.58 -35.54 14.35
N LEU A 498 -24.66 -34.76 14.46
CA LEU A 498 -25.53 -34.78 15.65
C LEU A 498 -26.16 -36.16 15.87
N THR A 499 -26.53 -36.86 14.79
CA THR A 499 -27.07 -38.23 14.87
C THR A 499 -25.99 -39.21 15.34
N GLY A 500 -24.76 -39.10 14.84
CA GLY A 500 -23.63 -39.91 15.30
C GLY A 500 -23.34 -39.72 16.80
N ASN A 501 -23.35 -38.48 17.28
CA ASN A 501 -23.17 -38.18 18.71
C ASN A 501 -24.26 -38.80 19.59
N ARG A 502 -25.52 -38.84 19.11
CA ARG A 502 -26.63 -39.50 19.82
C ARG A 502 -26.45 -41.02 19.88
N ILE A 503 -25.95 -41.64 18.81
CA ILE A 503 -25.64 -43.07 18.78
C ILE A 503 -24.52 -43.37 19.78
N ALA A 504 -23.45 -42.56 19.81
CA ALA A 504 -22.36 -42.72 20.78
C ALA A 504 -22.85 -42.62 22.22
N ALA A 505 -23.64 -41.58 22.55
CA ALA A 505 -24.23 -41.43 23.88
C ALA A 505 -25.17 -42.59 24.26
N PHE A 506 -25.88 -43.17 23.29
CA PHE A 506 -26.70 -44.36 23.52
C PHE A 506 -25.84 -45.61 23.79
N ILE A 507 -24.73 -45.80 23.05
CA ILE A 507 -23.76 -46.88 23.29
C ILE A 507 -23.23 -46.81 24.73
N ASP A 508 -22.88 -45.61 25.21
CA ASP A 508 -22.42 -45.41 26.59
C ASP A 508 -23.49 -45.81 27.63
N SER A 509 -24.77 -45.67 27.30
CA SER A 509 -25.89 -46.08 28.15
C SER A 509 -26.19 -47.59 28.11
N CYS A 510 -25.62 -48.34 27.16
CA CYS A 510 -25.87 -49.77 26.98
C CYS A 510 -25.10 -50.66 27.98
N ALA A 511 -24.30 -50.09 28.87
CA ALA A 511 -23.45 -50.81 29.84
C ALA A 511 -24.20 -51.74 30.83
N GLY A 512 -25.54 -51.82 30.76
CA GLY A 512 -26.39 -52.73 31.55
C GLY A 512 -27.33 -53.63 30.73
N ILE A 513 -27.18 -53.71 29.41
CA ILE A 513 -28.04 -54.50 28.51
C ILE A 513 -27.45 -55.91 28.30
N PRO A 514 -28.24 -56.97 28.06
CA PRO A 514 -27.70 -58.31 27.77
C PRO A 514 -26.73 -58.34 26.58
N ASN A 515 -25.63 -59.10 26.71
CA ASN A 515 -24.57 -59.20 25.69
C ASN A 515 -25.09 -59.53 24.28
N LYS A 516 -26.11 -60.41 24.19
CA LYS A 516 -26.72 -60.80 22.92
C LYS A 516 -27.37 -59.63 22.18
N ASP A 517 -27.97 -58.70 22.92
CA ASP A 517 -28.63 -57.53 22.35
C ASP A 517 -27.60 -56.45 21.97
N MET A 518 -26.51 -56.33 22.72
CA MET A 518 -25.37 -55.47 22.36
C MET A 518 -24.67 -55.95 21.08
N GLU A 519 -24.43 -57.26 20.95
CA GLU A 519 -23.86 -57.85 19.72
C GLU A 519 -24.78 -57.65 18.52
N LYS A 520 -26.09 -57.84 18.70
CA LYS A 520 -27.07 -57.60 17.63
C LYS A 520 -27.06 -56.13 17.19
N PHE A 521 -27.04 -55.18 18.13
CA PHE A 521 -27.00 -53.75 17.82
C PHE A 521 -25.71 -53.34 17.11
N ALA A 522 -24.56 -53.88 17.54
CA ALA A 522 -23.28 -53.65 16.88
C ALA A 522 -23.30 -54.11 15.41
N ASN A 523 -23.80 -55.34 15.16
CA ASN A 523 -23.93 -55.88 13.80
C ASN A 523 -24.87 -55.02 12.92
N GLU A 524 -25.96 -54.47 13.47
CA GLU A 524 -26.87 -53.58 12.75
C GLU A 524 -26.20 -52.24 12.39
N LEU A 525 -25.40 -51.66 13.29
CA LEU A 525 -24.61 -50.44 13.01
C LEU A 525 -23.54 -50.68 11.95
N GLU A 526 -22.83 -51.80 12.00
CA GLU A 526 -21.84 -52.17 10.99
C GLU A 526 -22.49 -52.36 9.61
N ALA A 527 -23.62 -53.07 9.55
CA ALA A 527 -24.38 -53.24 8.30
C ALA A 527 -24.88 -51.89 7.74
N LEU A 528 -25.28 -50.96 8.61
CA LEU A 528 -25.67 -49.61 8.22
C LEU A 528 -24.49 -48.82 7.66
N ILE A 529 -23.32 -48.90 8.29
CA ILE A 529 -22.09 -48.25 7.81
C ILE A 529 -21.70 -48.80 6.44
N GLU A 530 -21.68 -50.12 6.27
CA GLU A 530 -21.32 -50.76 4.99
C GLU A 530 -22.31 -50.42 3.87
N LYS A 531 -23.60 -50.25 4.18
CA LYS A 531 -24.61 -49.82 3.19
C LYS A 531 -24.31 -48.44 2.58
N TYR A 532 -23.71 -47.53 3.35
CA TYR A 532 -23.43 -46.15 2.93
C TYR A 532 -21.95 -45.88 2.61
N LYS A 533 -21.09 -46.92 2.62
CA LYS A 533 -19.67 -46.86 2.20
C LYS A 533 -19.46 -46.97 0.68
N ARG A 534 -20.53 -47.14 -0.11
CA ARG A 534 -20.50 -46.99 -1.58
C ARG A 534 -20.44 -45.53 -1.97
#